data_AF-Q0EZX1-F1
#
_entry.id   AF-Q0EZX1-F1
#
_cell.length_a   1.000
_cell.length_b   1.000
_cell.length_c   1.000
_cell.angle_alpha   90.00
_cell.angle_beta   90.00
_cell.angle_gamma   90.00
#
_symmetry.space_group_name_H-M   'P 1'
#
loop_
_entity.id
_entity.type
_entity.pdbx_description
1 polymer ?
#
loop_
_entity_poly.entity_id
_entity_poly.type
_entity_poly.pdbx_seq_one_letter_code
_entity_poly.pdbx_strand_id
1 'polypeptide(L)'
;MNRAMPIIMLLLAALLPACATQQNHYDPIESTNRVTDQINDGIDRITLKPAAQGYTAVVPKPMRTAVSNFFDNATYLNTVLNDFLQGKGGQGFSDFGRFLINSTLGIGGLVDVATQMGLERHDEDFGQTLAVWGVGKSAYIIYPLLGPNSLRKTPDFVTATATDPLFWAAFVLAPYVTIPITVVKYVDKRARLLEASDMRDDLALDPYVFTREAWRQHREYLIYDGHPPAKPANKDDGWDDVDFDSEAKPEPTPAKPATRISAAAPAEKQAGNVPAETQPPQEAQAKLAATDVSNSPAYIINLSSHHSEVEAAAEQGRLSRLGINTEVYTASVRDNTWYRLRSTKKFSSLADARQELQHLKDASGLQDAWLEERK
;
A
#
# COMPACT_ATOMS: atom_id res chain seq x y z
N MET A 1 21.73 40.58 -33.07
CA MET A 1 22.28 39.22 -32.81
C MET A 1 22.26 38.99 -31.31
N ASN A 2 21.38 38.11 -30.84
CA ASN A 2 21.15 37.88 -29.41
C ASN A 2 22.38 37.24 -28.75
N ARG A 3 23.06 38.00 -27.89
CA ARG A 3 24.22 37.53 -27.11
C ARG A 3 23.89 36.39 -26.13
N ALA A 4 22.61 36.05 -25.95
CA ALA A 4 22.14 34.92 -25.16
C ALA A 4 22.31 33.55 -25.85
N MET A 5 22.30 33.51 -27.18
CA MET A 5 22.40 32.26 -27.95
C MET A 5 23.73 31.50 -27.76
N PRO A 6 24.92 32.16 -27.74
CA PRO A 6 26.17 31.46 -27.46
C PRO A 6 26.26 30.98 -26.01
N ILE A 7 25.66 31.70 -25.05
CA ILE A 7 25.65 31.31 -23.63
C ILE A 7 24.80 30.06 -23.41
N ILE A 8 23.65 29.97 -24.07
CA ILE A 8 22.77 28.79 -24.04
C ILE A 8 23.47 27.58 -24.66
N MET A 9 24.17 27.76 -25.79
CA MET A 9 24.95 26.67 -26.39
C MET A 9 26.11 26.21 -25.51
N LEU A 10 26.76 27.13 -24.79
CA LEU A 10 27.89 26.80 -23.91
C LEU A 10 27.42 26.09 -22.63
N LEU A 11 26.25 26.46 -22.10
CA LEU A 11 25.55 25.75 -21.02
C LEU A 11 25.08 24.36 -21.46
N LEU A 12 24.57 24.22 -22.70
CA LEU A 12 24.16 22.94 -23.27
C LEU A 12 25.35 22.01 -23.54
N ALA A 13 26.50 22.57 -23.96
CA ALA A 13 27.74 21.82 -24.18
C ALA A 13 28.40 21.38 -22.85
N ALA A 14 28.25 22.15 -21.78
CA ALA A 14 28.75 21.79 -20.45
C ALA A 14 27.99 20.62 -19.79
N LEU A 15 26.82 20.23 -20.33
CA LEU A 15 26.05 19.06 -19.89
C LEU A 15 26.48 17.74 -20.56
N LEU A 16 27.31 17.78 -21.59
CA LEU A 16 27.73 16.61 -22.37
C LEU A 16 28.76 15.68 -21.68
N PRO A 17 29.71 16.14 -20.82
CA PRO A 17 30.72 15.26 -20.24
C PRO A 17 30.27 14.52 -18.96
N ALA A 18 28.99 14.60 -18.55
CA ALA A 18 28.48 13.90 -17.36
C ALA A 18 28.29 12.38 -17.54
N CYS A 19 28.50 11.85 -18.76
CA CYS A 19 28.38 10.42 -19.07
C CYS A 19 29.72 9.68 -18.96
N ALA A 20 30.38 9.72 -17.81
CA ALA A 20 31.52 8.82 -17.55
C ALA A 20 31.83 8.69 -16.05
N THR A 21 30.87 8.22 -15.25
CA THR A 21 31.14 7.77 -13.87
C THR A 21 30.58 6.36 -13.68
N GLN A 22 31.48 5.40 -13.54
CA GLN A 22 31.21 3.99 -13.23
C GLN A 22 31.32 3.79 -11.71
N GLN A 23 30.23 4.05 -10.98
CA GLN A 23 29.84 3.41 -9.71
C GLN A 23 28.48 3.97 -9.28
N ASN A 24 27.50 3.07 -9.10
CA ASN A 24 26.06 3.35 -8.92
C ASN A 24 25.38 4.06 -10.12
N HIS A 25 25.08 3.27 -11.18
CA HIS A 25 24.53 3.72 -12.47
C HIS A 25 23.29 4.63 -12.37
N TYR A 26 22.57 4.60 -11.25
CA TYR A 26 21.31 5.32 -11.06
C TYR A 26 21.41 6.53 -10.11
N ASP A 27 22.45 6.64 -9.29
CA ASP A 27 22.62 7.73 -8.30
C ASP A 27 24.06 8.29 -8.32
N PRO A 28 24.43 9.03 -9.38
CA PRO A 28 25.79 9.51 -9.58
C PRO A 28 26.21 10.61 -8.60
N ILE A 29 25.26 11.21 -7.88
CA ILE A 29 25.47 12.31 -6.93
C ILE A 29 24.98 11.95 -5.52
N GLU A 30 25.17 10.68 -5.12
CA GLU A 30 24.69 10.12 -3.86
C GLU A 30 25.07 10.97 -2.63
N SER A 31 26.31 11.49 -2.58
CA SER A 31 26.75 12.32 -1.45
C SER A 31 25.93 13.61 -1.33
N THR A 32 25.65 14.29 -2.44
CA THR A 32 24.80 15.49 -2.47
C THR A 32 23.35 15.15 -2.14
N ASN A 33 22.85 14.04 -2.67
CA ASN A 33 21.48 13.59 -2.41
C ASN A 33 21.29 13.26 -0.93
N ARG A 34 22.24 12.58 -0.28
CA ARG A 34 22.20 12.30 1.16
C ARG A 34 22.18 13.56 2.02
N VAL A 35 23.00 14.56 1.69
CA VAL A 35 22.99 15.85 2.39
C VAL A 35 21.64 16.54 2.23
N THR A 36 21.09 16.54 1.02
CA THR A 36 19.77 17.15 0.75
C THR A 36 18.64 16.41 1.47
N ASP A 37 18.72 15.07 1.52
CA ASP A 37 17.79 14.23 2.27
C ASP A 37 17.81 14.56 3.77
N GLN A 38 18.99 14.71 4.36
CA GLN A 38 19.13 15.10 5.77
C GLN A 38 18.55 16.50 6.05
N ILE A 39 18.73 17.45 5.13
CA ILE A 39 18.12 18.79 5.24
C ILE A 39 16.60 18.67 5.19
N ASN A 40 16.06 17.90 4.23
CA ASN A 40 14.62 17.68 4.09
C ASN A 40 14.03 17.01 5.33
N ASP A 41 14.66 15.96 5.84
CA ASP A 41 14.23 15.24 7.05
C ASP A 41 14.27 16.15 8.28
N GLY A 42 15.34 16.94 8.45
CA GLY A 42 15.44 17.93 9.52
C GLY A 42 14.31 18.96 9.49
N ILE A 43 13.98 19.48 8.31
CA ILE A 43 12.88 20.44 8.13
C ILE A 43 11.52 19.76 8.37
N ASP A 44 11.30 18.56 7.84
CA ASP A 44 10.05 17.80 8.00
C ASP A 44 9.74 17.55 9.47
N ARG A 45 10.74 17.09 10.25
CA ARG A 45 10.61 16.79 11.68
C ARG A 45 10.17 18.00 12.53
N ILE A 46 10.56 19.21 12.14
CA ILE A 46 10.22 20.44 12.88
C ILE A 46 8.99 21.17 12.32
N THR A 47 8.56 20.85 11.09
CA THR A 47 7.46 21.55 10.41
C THR A 47 6.30 20.63 10.03
N LEU A 48 6.44 19.88 8.93
CA LEU A 48 5.36 19.14 8.29
C LEU A 48 4.93 17.91 9.09
N LYS A 49 5.87 17.17 9.70
CA LYS A 49 5.56 15.98 10.53
C LYS A 49 4.66 16.33 11.73
N PRO A 50 5.00 17.31 12.60
CA PRO A 50 4.12 17.67 13.71
C PRO A 50 2.79 18.27 13.25
N ALA A 51 2.78 19.06 12.17
CA ALA A 51 1.54 19.58 11.59
C ALA A 51 0.62 18.47 11.07
N ALA A 52 1.18 17.47 10.39
CA ALA A 52 0.47 16.29 9.91
C ALA A 52 -0.07 15.45 11.07
N GLN A 53 0.72 15.21 12.12
CA GLN A 53 0.26 14.50 13.32
C GLN A 53 -0.92 15.23 13.98
N GLY A 54 -0.82 16.55 14.17
CA GLY A 54 -1.92 17.38 14.67
C GLY A 54 -3.17 17.30 13.78
N TYR A 55 -2.99 17.39 12.46
CA TYR A 55 -4.07 17.23 11.49
C TYR A 55 -4.76 15.86 11.63
N THR A 56 -4.00 14.77 11.71
CA THR A 56 -4.57 13.42 11.90
C THR A 56 -5.25 13.21 13.25
N ALA A 57 -4.81 13.91 14.29
CA ALA A 57 -5.38 13.82 15.63
C ALA A 57 -6.71 14.58 15.76
N VAL A 58 -6.85 15.71 15.05
CA VAL A 58 -8.03 16.59 15.15
C VAL A 58 -9.08 16.26 14.10
N VAL A 59 -8.67 15.90 12.87
CA VAL A 59 -9.58 15.74 11.73
C VAL A 59 -9.93 14.26 11.51
N PRO A 60 -11.23 13.88 11.60
CA PRO A 60 -11.67 12.51 11.36
C PRO A 60 -11.32 12.00 9.95
N LYS A 61 -11.07 10.70 9.82
CA LYS A 61 -10.70 10.04 8.56
C LYS A 61 -11.61 10.41 7.36
N PRO A 62 -12.96 10.44 7.48
CA PRO A 62 -13.81 10.81 6.33
C PRO A 62 -13.57 12.24 5.82
N MET A 63 -13.34 13.18 6.72
CA MET A 63 -13.03 14.56 6.33
C MET A 63 -11.65 14.66 5.69
N ARG A 64 -10.65 13.92 6.21
CA ARG A 64 -9.33 13.83 5.59
C ARG A 64 -9.41 13.25 4.18
N THR A 65 -10.16 12.16 3.99
CA THR A 65 -10.41 11.58 2.68
C THR A 65 -11.04 12.57 1.72
N ALA A 66 -12.03 13.37 2.14
CA ALA A 66 -12.63 14.39 1.29
C ALA A 66 -11.62 15.47 0.87
N VAL A 67 -10.76 15.92 1.81
CA VAL A 67 -9.68 16.88 1.52
C VAL A 67 -8.67 16.28 0.54
N SER A 68 -8.24 15.04 0.75
CA SER A 68 -7.33 14.34 -0.17
C SER A 68 -7.95 14.23 -1.57
N ASN A 69 -9.22 13.80 -1.67
CA ASN A 69 -9.91 13.68 -2.96
C ASN A 69 -9.99 15.03 -3.69
N PHE A 70 -10.28 16.12 -2.97
CA PHE A 70 -10.33 17.46 -3.55
C PHE A 70 -9.00 17.84 -4.20
N PHE A 71 -7.89 17.71 -3.47
CA PHE A 71 -6.57 18.04 -4.02
C PHE A 71 -6.14 17.08 -5.13
N ASP A 72 -6.41 15.78 -4.97
CA ASP A 72 -6.07 14.76 -5.94
C ASP A 72 -6.87 14.94 -7.25
N ASN A 73 -8.13 15.39 -7.18
CA ASN A 73 -8.95 15.76 -8.34
C ASN A 73 -8.47 17.06 -8.99
N ALA A 74 -8.13 18.07 -8.17
CA ALA A 74 -7.66 19.37 -8.65
C ALA A 74 -6.39 19.24 -9.51
N THR A 75 -5.47 18.34 -9.16
CA THR A 75 -4.25 18.09 -9.94
C THR A 75 -4.39 16.98 -10.98
N TYR A 76 -5.55 16.33 -11.08
CA TYR A 76 -5.76 15.16 -11.94
C TYR A 76 -5.67 15.48 -13.43
N LEU A 77 -5.84 16.75 -13.80
CA LEU A 77 -5.70 17.18 -15.19
C LEU A 77 -4.30 16.92 -15.75
N ASN A 78 -3.25 16.93 -14.91
CA ASN A 78 -1.90 16.55 -15.35
C ASN A 78 -1.87 15.09 -15.84
N THR A 79 -2.55 14.19 -15.13
CA THR A 79 -2.65 12.77 -15.49
C THR A 79 -3.37 12.61 -16.83
N VAL A 80 -4.55 13.23 -16.98
CA VAL A 80 -5.33 13.22 -18.22
C VAL A 80 -4.50 13.67 -19.42
N LEU A 81 -3.77 14.77 -19.30
CA LEU A 81 -2.93 15.26 -20.39
C LEU A 81 -1.81 14.28 -20.72
N ASN A 82 -1.18 13.68 -19.71
CA ASN A 82 -0.11 12.72 -19.91
C ASN A 82 -0.61 11.39 -20.50
N ASP A 83 -1.83 10.94 -20.19
CA ASP A 83 -2.46 9.79 -20.87
C ASP A 83 -2.49 10.01 -22.39
N PHE A 84 -2.97 11.19 -22.81
CA PHE A 84 -3.05 11.53 -24.22
C PHE A 84 -1.67 11.68 -24.86
N LEU A 85 -0.72 12.32 -24.17
CA LEU A 85 0.66 12.45 -24.65
C LEU A 85 1.37 11.10 -24.79
N GLN A 86 1.03 10.12 -23.96
CA GLN A 86 1.52 8.74 -24.05
C GLN A 86 0.80 7.92 -25.14
N GLY A 87 -0.25 8.46 -25.76
CA GLY A 87 -1.05 7.75 -26.76
C GLY A 87 -2.08 6.78 -26.15
N LYS A 88 -2.30 6.82 -24.83
CA LYS A 88 -3.26 5.96 -24.10
C LYS A 88 -4.68 6.54 -24.20
N GLY A 89 -5.22 6.69 -25.41
CA GLY A 89 -6.49 7.39 -25.63
C GLY A 89 -7.69 6.86 -24.83
N GLY A 90 -7.81 5.53 -24.69
CA GLY A 90 -8.87 4.92 -23.86
C GLY A 90 -8.77 5.30 -22.38
N GLN A 91 -7.56 5.22 -21.83
CA GLN A 91 -7.25 5.66 -20.45
C GLN A 91 -7.52 7.16 -20.30
N GLY A 92 -7.03 7.99 -21.22
CA GLY A 92 -7.21 9.44 -21.18
C GLY A 92 -8.67 9.88 -21.19
N PHE A 93 -9.55 9.22 -21.97
CA PHE A 93 -10.98 9.50 -21.92
C PHE A 93 -11.65 9.01 -20.63
N SER A 94 -11.24 7.85 -20.09
CA SER A 94 -11.70 7.36 -18.79
C SER A 94 -11.34 8.34 -17.67
N ASP A 95 -10.08 8.79 -17.64
CA ASP A 95 -9.54 9.71 -16.64
C ASP A 95 -10.13 11.11 -16.75
N PHE A 96 -10.35 11.58 -17.98
CA PHE A 96 -11.08 12.82 -18.21
C PHE A 96 -12.53 12.73 -17.72
N GLY A 97 -13.21 11.61 -17.98
CA GLY A 97 -14.55 11.34 -17.46
C GLY A 97 -14.56 11.36 -15.93
N ARG A 98 -13.59 10.70 -15.31
CA ARG A 98 -13.39 10.67 -13.86
C ARG A 98 -13.21 12.07 -13.27
N PHE A 99 -12.35 12.90 -13.88
CA PHE A 99 -12.17 14.30 -13.50
C PHE A 99 -13.49 15.09 -13.56
N LEU A 100 -14.24 14.96 -14.66
CA LEU A 100 -15.51 15.68 -14.82
C LEU A 100 -16.57 15.23 -13.82
N ILE A 101 -16.72 13.92 -13.62
CA ILE A 101 -17.68 13.34 -12.68
C ILE A 101 -17.37 13.79 -11.25
N ASN A 102 -16.12 13.66 -10.81
CA ASN A 102 -15.74 14.06 -9.46
C ASN A 102 -15.83 15.58 -9.27
N SER A 103 -15.52 16.37 -10.29
CA SER A 103 -15.66 17.83 -10.23
C SER A 103 -17.13 18.29 -10.16
N THR A 104 -18.04 17.58 -10.82
CA THR A 104 -19.48 17.95 -10.90
C THR A 104 -20.33 17.25 -9.84
N LEU A 105 -20.46 15.93 -9.95
CA LEU A 105 -21.24 15.09 -9.04
C LEU A 105 -20.53 14.87 -7.70
N GLY A 106 -19.20 14.90 -7.71
CA GLY A 106 -18.37 14.75 -6.51
C GLY A 106 -18.14 16.05 -5.72
N ILE A 107 -18.90 17.11 -5.98
CA ILE A 107 -18.82 18.41 -5.29
C ILE A 107 -17.38 18.97 -5.35
N GLY A 108 -16.90 19.27 -6.56
CA GLY A 108 -15.55 19.80 -6.76
C GLY A 108 -14.42 18.81 -6.46
N GLY A 109 -14.73 17.51 -6.39
CA GLY A 109 -13.78 16.45 -6.11
C GLY A 109 -13.72 16.02 -4.65
N LEU A 110 -14.57 16.54 -3.75
CA LEU A 110 -14.62 16.08 -2.36
C LEU A 110 -15.08 14.61 -2.24
N VAL A 111 -15.93 14.16 -3.15
CA VAL A 111 -16.46 12.79 -3.19
C VAL A 111 -16.01 12.11 -4.48
N ASP A 112 -15.41 10.92 -4.35
CA ASP A 112 -14.97 10.12 -5.47
C ASP A 112 -16.11 9.24 -6.02
N VAL A 113 -17.00 9.86 -6.78
CA VAL A 113 -18.16 9.20 -7.41
C VAL A 113 -17.71 8.33 -8.59
N ALA A 114 -16.67 8.74 -9.30
CA ALA A 114 -16.17 8.05 -10.49
C ALA A 114 -15.72 6.60 -10.19
N THR A 115 -15.07 6.36 -9.04
CA THR A 115 -14.69 4.99 -8.63
C THR A 115 -15.92 4.08 -8.49
N GLN A 116 -17.02 4.59 -7.92
CA GLN A 116 -18.26 3.82 -7.76
C GLN A 116 -18.92 3.50 -9.11
N MET A 117 -18.59 4.28 -10.15
CA MET A 117 -19.03 4.06 -11.53
C MET A 117 -18.09 3.15 -12.33
N GLY A 118 -17.03 2.62 -11.71
CA GLY A 118 -16.07 1.72 -12.34
C GLY A 118 -14.96 2.41 -13.14
N LEU A 119 -14.78 3.73 -12.98
CA LEU A 119 -13.66 4.44 -13.57
C LEU A 119 -12.46 4.36 -12.64
N GLU A 120 -11.50 3.49 -12.98
CA GLU A 120 -10.26 3.31 -12.23
C GLU A 120 -9.42 4.61 -12.20
N ARG A 121 -8.63 4.80 -11.15
CA ARG A 121 -7.72 5.94 -11.04
C ARG A 121 -6.34 5.55 -11.58
N HIS A 122 -5.80 6.36 -12.47
CA HIS A 122 -4.42 6.23 -12.93
C HIS A 122 -3.54 7.34 -12.34
N ASP A 123 -2.22 7.15 -12.42
CA ASP A 123 -1.22 8.14 -12.00
C ASP A 123 -0.19 8.29 -13.10
N GLU A 124 -0.38 9.31 -13.92
CA GLU A 124 0.52 9.67 -15.01
C GLU A 124 1.14 11.04 -14.78
N ASP A 125 2.44 11.13 -15.13
CA ASP A 125 3.19 12.38 -15.09
C ASP A 125 4.09 12.52 -16.31
N PHE A 126 4.61 13.73 -16.53
CA PHE A 126 5.40 14.00 -17.73
C PHE A 126 6.73 13.25 -17.76
N GLY A 127 7.25 12.82 -16.60
CA GLY A 127 8.39 11.92 -16.53
C GLY A 127 8.10 10.52 -17.07
N GLN A 128 6.86 10.04 -16.95
CA GLN A 128 6.39 8.79 -17.57
C GLN A 128 6.20 8.96 -19.07
N THR A 129 5.58 10.07 -19.49
CA THR A 129 5.47 10.46 -20.90
C THR A 129 6.82 10.47 -21.61
N LEU A 130 7.84 11.08 -21.01
CA LEU A 130 9.19 11.08 -21.56
C LEU A 130 9.80 9.67 -21.63
N ALA A 131 9.45 8.78 -20.70
CA ALA A 131 9.88 7.38 -20.76
C ALA A 131 9.27 6.66 -21.97
N VAL A 132 7.96 6.85 -22.21
CA VAL A 132 7.25 6.31 -23.39
C VAL A 132 7.82 6.87 -24.69
N TRP A 133 8.22 8.14 -24.70
CA TRP A 133 8.87 8.79 -25.85
C TRP A 133 10.34 8.37 -26.05
N GLY A 134 10.86 7.44 -25.25
CA GLY A 134 12.18 6.85 -25.41
C GLY A 134 13.30 7.51 -24.61
N VAL A 135 13.00 8.45 -23.72
CA VAL A 135 14.01 8.96 -22.78
C VAL A 135 14.32 7.86 -21.77
N GLY A 136 15.55 7.32 -21.85
CA GLY A 136 16.01 6.21 -21.02
C GLY A 136 16.03 6.48 -19.51
N LYS A 137 16.51 5.49 -18.75
CA LYS A 137 16.72 5.64 -17.30
C LYS A 137 17.64 6.84 -17.04
N SER A 138 17.34 7.64 -16.03
CA SER A 138 18.06 8.87 -15.71
C SER A 138 18.51 8.90 -14.25
N ALA A 139 19.49 9.75 -13.95
CA ALA A 139 20.02 9.93 -12.61
C ALA A 139 18.93 10.32 -11.60
N TYR A 140 19.00 9.69 -10.43
CA TYR A 140 18.26 10.02 -9.23
C TYR A 140 18.77 11.32 -8.63
N ILE A 141 17.85 12.18 -8.20
CA ILE A 141 18.15 13.44 -7.55
C ILE A 141 17.13 13.69 -6.44
N ILE A 142 17.60 14.19 -5.31
CA ILE A 142 16.72 14.70 -4.26
C ILE A 142 16.66 16.21 -4.37
N TYR A 143 15.45 16.75 -4.49
CA TYR A 143 15.24 18.19 -4.47
C TYR A 143 15.00 18.66 -3.03
N PRO A 144 15.54 19.83 -2.64
CA PRO A 144 15.20 20.46 -1.37
C PRO A 144 13.67 20.66 -1.27
N LEU A 145 13.10 20.32 -0.11
CA LEU A 145 11.68 20.39 0.25
C LEU A 145 10.73 19.47 -0.55
N LEU A 146 11.10 19.04 -1.75
CA LEU A 146 10.26 18.26 -2.65
C LEU A 146 10.56 16.75 -2.58
N GLY A 147 11.78 16.38 -2.22
CA GLY A 147 12.18 14.99 -2.01
C GLY A 147 12.66 14.25 -3.28
N PRO A 148 12.52 12.91 -3.30
CA PRO A 148 13.01 12.03 -4.37
C PRO A 148 12.48 12.36 -5.78
N ASN A 149 13.39 12.42 -6.77
CA ASN A 149 13.07 12.70 -8.17
C ASN A 149 14.14 12.11 -9.13
N SER A 150 14.01 12.38 -10.43
CA SER A 150 15.04 12.07 -11.44
C SER A 150 15.11 13.14 -12.53
N LEU A 151 16.25 13.24 -13.22
CA LEU A 151 16.44 14.22 -14.30
C LEU A 151 15.36 14.13 -15.39
N ARG A 152 14.90 12.92 -15.74
CA ARG A 152 13.82 12.74 -16.71
C ARG A 152 12.50 13.29 -16.22
N LYS A 153 12.21 13.21 -14.91
CA LYS A 153 10.95 13.70 -14.33
C LYS A 153 11.01 15.20 -13.98
N THR A 154 12.19 15.82 -13.86
CA THR A 154 12.32 17.26 -13.55
C THR A 154 11.42 18.19 -14.37
N PRO A 155 11.25 18.03 -15.70
CA PRO A 155 10.36 18.89 -16.48
C PRO A 155 8.88 18.80 -16.07
N ASP A 156 8.47 17.74 -15.36
CA ASP A 156 7.11 17.59 -14.84
C ASP A 156 6.74 18.71 -13.85
N PHE A 157 7.72 19.37 -13.22
CA PHE A 157 7.43 20.56 -12.42
C PHE A 157 6.72 21.65 -13.23
N VAL A 158 7.06 21.80 -14.51
CA VAL A 158 6.42 22.80 -15.37
C VAL A 158 5.01 22.37 -15.73
N THR A 159 4.82 21.12 -16.17
CA THR A 159 3.51 20.60 -16.59
C THR A 159 2.56 20.51 -15.39
N ALA A 160 2.99 19.92 -14.29
CA ALA A 160 2.19 19.80 -13.07
C ALA A 160 1.78 21.17 -12.54
N THR A 161 2.69 22.15 -12.51
CA THR A 161 2.36 23.53 -12.07
C THR A 161 1.40 24.21 -13.04
N ALA A 162 1.60 24.08 -14.35
CA ALA A 162 0.74 24.68 -15.36
C ALA A 162 -0.69 24.11 -15.32
N THR A 163 -0.85 22.86 -14.88
CA THR A 163 -2.15 22.20 -14.72
C THR A 163 -2.74 22.34 -13.31
N ASP A 164 -2.02 22.87 -12.34
CA ASP A 164 -2.50 23.02 -10.96
C ASP A 164 -3.43 24.25 -10.87
N PRO A 165 -4.74 24.07 -10.60
CA PRO A 165 -5.65 25.20 -10.49
C PRO A 165 -5.31 26.10 -9.30
N LEU A 166 -4.64 25.61 -8.25
CA LEU A 166 -4.21 26.44 -7.12
C LEU A 166 -3.10 27.43 -7.52
N PHE A 167 -2.23 27.05 -8.47
CA PHE A 167 -1.23 27.94 -9.01
C PHE A 167 -1.89 29.15 -9.70
N TRP A 168 -2.90 28.89 -10.54
CA TRP A 168 -3.66 29.95 -11.22
C TRP A 168 -4.53 30.76 -10.25
N ALA A 169 -5.13 30.12 -9.25
CA ALA A 169 -5.91 30.79 -8.22
C ALA A 169 -5.07 31.80 -7.43
N ALA A 170 -3.77 31.56 -7.23
CA ALA A 170 -2.87 32.50 -6.55
C ALA A 170 -2.68 33.84 -7.26
N PHE A 171 -2.98 33.94 -8.56
CA PHE A 171 -2.93 35.20 -9.30
C PHE A 171 -4.23 36.04 -9.18
N VAL A 172 -5.32 35.41 -8.77
CA VAL A 172 -6.66 36.03 -8.73
C VAL A 172 -7.15 36.23 -7.30
N LEU A 173 -6.83 35.29 -6.41
CA LEU A 173 -7.23 35.30 -5.01
C LEU A 173 -6.13 35.88 -4.13
N ALA A 174 -6.54 36.47 -3.01
CA ALA A 174 -5.60 37.07 -2.08
C ALA A 174 -4.71 36.02 -1.38
N PRO A 175 -3.44 36.34 -1.07
CA PRO A 175 -2.51 35.39 -0.43
C PRO A 175 -3.00 34.80 0.89
N TYR A 176 -3.77 35.56 1.68
CA TYR A 176 -4.34 35.07 2.94
C TYR A 176 -5.39 33.96 2.76
N VAL A 177 -5.85 33.71 1.52
CA VAL A 177 -6.72 32.59 1.15
C VAL A 177 -5.90 31.42 0.59
N THR A 178 -5.00 31.70 -0.36
CA THR A 178 -4.29 30.65 -1.11
C THR A 178 -3.17 30.00 -0.32
N ILE A 179 -2.48 30.75 0.55
CA ILE A 179 -1.41 30.21 1.39
C ILE A 179 -1.95 29.14 2.35
N PRO A 180 -3.01 29.38 3.16
CA PRO A 180 -3.57 28.34 4.03
C PRO A 180 -4.02 27.09 3.27
N ILE A 181 -4.69 27.25 2.11
CA ILE A 181 -5.13 26.10 1.30
C ILE A 181 -3.92 25.28 0.84
N THR A 182 -2.86 25.94 0.38
CA THR A 182 -1.62 25.29 -0.04
C THR A 182 -0.94 24.56 1.12
N VAL A 183 -0.92 25.18 2.31
CA VAL A 183 -0.39 24.52 3.53
C VAL A 183 -1.19 23.26 3.84
N VAL A 184 -2.52 23.33 3.81
CA VAL A 184 -3.38 22.15 4.05
C VAL A 184 -3.12 21.05 3.01
N LYS A 185 -2.90 21.40 1.73
CA LYS A 185 -2.52 20.42 0.68
C LYS A 185 -1.26 19.64 1.06
N TYR A 186 -0.22 20.32 1.51
CA TYR A 186 1.04 19.66 1.87
C TYR A 186 0.96 18.92 3.21
N VAL A 187 0.21 19.45 4.18
CA VAL A 187 -0.05 18.76 5.46
C VAL A 187 -0.85 17.48 5.24
N ASP A 188 -1.90 17.52 4.42
CA ASP A 188 -2.69 16.33 4.06
C ASP A 188 -1.83 15.29 3.33
N LYS A 189 -1.03 15.73 2.34
CA LYS A 189 -0.08 14.85 1.65
C LYS A 189 0.91 14.19 2.62
N ARG A 190 1.46 14.96 3.58
CA ARG A 190 2.38 14.40 4.59
C ARG A 190 1.65 13.45 5.55
N ALA A 191 0.42 13.77 5.94
CA ALA A 191 -0.41 12.95 6.81
C ALA A 191 -0.70 11.56 6.22
N ARG A 192 -0.91 11.47 4.90
CA ARG A 192 -1.05 10.18 4.19
C ARG A 192 0.22 9.33 4.19
N LEU A 193 1.38 9.95 4.42
CA LEU A 193 2.69 9.28 4.39
C LEU A 193 3.26 8.99 5.78
N LEU A 194 2.59 9.40 6.87
CA LEU A 194 3.11 9.25 8.23
C LEU A 194 3.48 7.80 8.56
N GLU A 195 2.53 6.88 8.38
CA GLU A 195 2.72 5.46 8.70
C GLU A 195 3.86 4.83 7.88
N ALA A 196 3.86 5.04 6.56
CA ALA A 196 4.92 4.53 5.70
C ALA A 196 6.31 5.13 6.06
N SER A 197 6.36 6.41 6.42
CA SER A 197 7.61 7.05 6.83
C SER A 197 8.08 6.58 8.21
N ASP A 198 7.17 6.36 9.16
CA ASP A 198 7.52 5.87 10.50
C ASP A 198 8.04 4.43 10.42
N MET A 199 7.41 3.58 9.60
CA MET A 199 7.92 2.23 9.32
C MET A 199 9.31 2.25 8.71
N ARG A 200 9.57 3.14 7.74
CA ARG A 200 10.92 3.33 7.18
C ARG A 200 11.90 3.73 8.29
N ASP A 201 11.55 4.75 9.07
CA ASP A 201 12.46 5.34 10.06
C ASP A 201 12.81 4.33 11.18
N ASP A 202 11.88 3.45 11.54
CA ASP A 202 12.06 2.45 12.59
C ASP A 202 12.77 1.16 12.11
N LEU A 203 12.54 0.76 10.85
CA LEU A 203 12.97 -0.55 10.33
C LEU A 203 14.18 -0.49 9.37
N ALA A 204 14.39 0.63 8.68
CA ALA A 204 15.44 0.72 7.69
C ALA A 204 16.80 0.96 8.34
N LEU A 205 17.78 0.10 8.03
CA LEU A 205 19.18 0.30 8.44
C LEU A 205 19.76 1.59 7.84
N ASP A 206 19.42 1.89 6.58
CA ASP A 206 19.73 3.15 5.90
C ASP A 206 18.44 3.70 5.26
N PRO A 207 17.77 4.67 5.92
CA PRO A 207 16.53 5.27 5.42
C PRO A 207 16.66 5.92 4.04
N TYR A 208 17.84 6.45 3.71
CA TYR A 208 18.10 7.06 2.41
C TYR A 208 18.09 5.99 1.30
N VAL A 209 18.86 4.92 1.48
CA VAL A 209 18.94 3.83 0.48
C VAL A 209 17.59 3.16 0.32
N PHE A 210 16.88 2.92 1.42
CA PHE A 210 15.53 2.37 1.40
C PHE A 210 14.58 3.25 0.60
N THR A 211 14.55 4.56 0.89
CA THR A 211 13.68 5.51 0.17
C THR A 211 14.01 5.57 -1.32
N ARG A 212 15.31 5.64 -1.67
CA ARG A 212 15.78 5.69 -3.05
C ARG A 212 15.34 4.46 -3.84
N GLU A 213 15.52 3.26 -3.27
CA GLU A 213 15.19 2.02 -3.97
C GLU A 213 13.67 1.81 -4.06
N ALA A 214 12.92 2.10 -3.00
CA ALA A 214 11.47 2.06 -3.02
C ALA A 214 10.89 3.04 -4.06
N TRP A 215 11.41 4.27 -4.12
CA TRP A 215 11.03 5.24 -5.13
C TRP A 215 11.33 4.73 -6.54
N ARG A 216 12.52 4.15 -6.76
CA ARG A 216 12.93 3.62 -8.07
C ARG A 216 12.03 2.48 -8.54
N GLN A 217 11.74 1.53 -7.64
CA GLN A 217 10.85 0.41 -7.91
C GLN A 217 9.43 0.91 -8.24
N HIS A 218 8.91 1.85 -7.46
CA HIS A 218 7.61 2.45 -7.72
C HIS A 218 7.56 3.20 -9.06
N ARG A 219 8.62 3.92 -9.43
CA ARG A 219 8.72 4.56 -10.75
C ARG A 219 8.75 3.57 -11.89
N GLU A 220 9.49 2.48 -11.76
CA GLU A 220 9.52 1.41 -12.76
C GLU A 220 8.13 0.77 -12.88
N TYR A 221 7.44 0.53 -11.77
CA TYR A 221 6.05 0.06 -11.76
C TYR A 221 5.11 1.00 -12.53
N LEU A 222 5.17 2.32 -12.27
CA LEU A 222 4.31 3.30 -12.92
C LEU A 222 4.55 3.39 -14.43
N ILE A 223 5.82 3.48 -14.86
CA ILE A 223 6.20 3.60 -16.28
C ILE A 223 5.71 2.41 -17.13
N TYR A 224 5.60 1.22 -16.53
CA TYR A 224 5.15 0.01 -17.20
C TYR A 224 3.71 -0.36 -16.86
N ASP A 225 2.89 0.57 -16.37
CA ASP A 225 1.47 0.35 -16.06
C ASP A 225 1.23 -0.87 -15.16
N GLY A 226 2.11 -1.04 -14.17
CA GLY A 226 2.10 -2.15 -13.22
C GLY A 226 2.72 -3.46 -13.71
N HIS A 227 3.26 -3.49 -14.93
CA HIS A 227 3.85 -4.69 -15.55
C HIS A 227 5.34 -4.49 -15.88
N PRO A 228 6.20 -4.21 -14.88
CA PRO A 228 7.62 -3.99 -15.12
C PRO A 228 8.27 -5.25 -15.72
N PRO A 229 9.24 -5.10 -16.64
CA PRO A 229 9.94 -6.24 -17.21
C PRO A 229 10.68 -7.02 -16.12
N ALA A 230 10.68 -8.35 -16.24
CA ALA A 230 11.47 -9.19 -15.34
C ALA A 230 12.92 -8.73 -15.34
N LYS A 231 13.52 -8.57 -14.16
CA LYS A 231 14.95 -8.30 -14.06
C LYS A 231 15.67 -9.49 -14.71
N PRO A 232 16.62 -9.25 -15.62
CA PRO A 232 17.46 -10.36 -16.10
C PRO A 232 18.09 -11.00 -14.87
N ALA A 233 18.06 -12.33 -14.78
CA ALA A 233 18.81 -13.07 -13.78
C ALA A 233 20.27 -12.64 -13.94
N ASN A 234 20.78 -11.85 -13.00
CA ASN A 234 22.19 -11.53 -12.99
C ASN A 234 22.89 -12.82 -12.55
N LYS A 235 23.97 -13.19 -13.22
CA LYS A 235 24.80 -14.32 -12.79
C LYS A 235 25.82 -13.90 -11.71
N ASP A 236 25.64 -12.70 -11.15
CA ASP A 236 26.67 -11.96 -10.41
C ASP A 236 26.25 -11.65 -8.96
N ASP A 237 24.96 -11.81 -8.63
CA ASP A 237 24.51 -12.01 -7.25
C ASP A 237 24.82 -13.46 -6.88
N GLY A 238 25.93 -13.66 -6.14
CA GLY A 238 26.41 -14.96 -5.64
C GLY A 238 25.49 -15.66 -4.63
N TRP A 239 24.18 -15.53 -4.83
CA TRP A 239 23.09 -16.19 -4.13
C TRP A 239 22.36 -17.21 -5.02
N ASP A 240 22.72 -17.32 -6.31
CA ASP A 240 22.12 -18.27 -7.25
C ASP A 240 22.72 -19.70 -7.15
N ASP A 241 23.76 -19.91 -6.34
CA ASP A 241 24.43 -21.21 -6.19
C ASP A 241 23.88 -22.05 -5.02
N VAL A 242 22.92 -21.53 -4.25
CA VAL A 242 22.23 -22.31 -3.20
C VAL A 242 21.03 -23.02 -3.78
N ASP A 243 21.30 -24.15 -4.45
CA ASP A 243 20.31 -25.19 -4.74
C ASP A 243 19.77 -25.76 -3.41
N PHE A 244 18.72 -25.12 -2.87
CA PHE A 244 17.93 -25.68 -1.76
C PHE A 244 17.09 -26.90 -2.18
N ASP A 245 17.07 -27.25 -3.47
CA ASP A 245 16.22 -28.28 -4.07
C ASP A 245 16.95 -29.62 -4.37
N SER A 246 18.10 -29.89 -3.74
CA SER A 246 18.79 -31.18 -3.93
C SER A 246 18.15 -32.38 -3.20
N GLU A 247 16.98 -32.22 -2.59
CA GLU A 247 16.19 -33.38 -2.15
C GLU A 247 15.50 -34.05 -3.34
N ALA A 248 16.00 -35.24 -3.66
CA ALA A 248 15.59 -36.12 -4.74
C ALA A 248 14.07 -36.17 -4.97
N LYS A 249 13.62 -35.65 -6.13
CA LYS A 249 12.26 -35.88 -6.65
C LYS A 249 12.08 -37.37 -6.98
N PRO A 250 11.08 -38.08 -6.40
CA PRO A 250 10.74 -39.41 -6.86
C PRO A 250 10.00 -39.34 -8.20
N GLU A 251 10.36 -40.24 -9.13
CA GLU A 251 9.80 -40.33 -10.49
C GLU A 251 8.27 -40.53 -10.50
N PRO A 252 7.56 -40.01 -11.53
CA PRO A 252 6.11 -40.14 -11.63
C PRO A 252 5.70 -41.56 -12.08
N THR A 253 4.88 -42.21 -11.28
CA THR A 253 4.24 -43.50 -11.63
C THR A 253 2.99 -43.25 -12.51
N PRO A 254 2.75 -44.03 -13.59
CA PRO A 254 1.68 -43.76 -14.56
C PRO A 254 0.27 -44.07 -14.04
N ALA A 255 -0.68 -43.19 -14.39
CA ALA A 255 -2.09 -43.26 -14.03
C ALA A 255 -2.86 -44.40 -14.73
N LYS A 256 -3.85 -44.98 -14.01
CA LYS A 256 -4.92 -45.83 -14.58
C LYS A 256 -6.29 -45.14 -14.48
N PRO A 257 -7.22 -45.41 -15.41
CA PRO A 257 -8.30 -44.49 -15.76
C PRO A 257 -9.56 -44.60 -14.87
N ALA A 258 -10.19 -43.45 -14.61
CA ALA A 258 -11.51 -43.36 -13.98
C ALA A 258 -12.62 -43.69 -14.99
N THR A 259 -13.56 -44.53 -14.58
CA THR A 259 -14.75 -44.93 -15.34
C THR A 259 -15.84 -43.86 -15.20
N ARG A 260 -16.52 -43.53 -16.31
CA ARG A 260 -17.63 -42.57 -16.42
C ARG A 260 -19.01 -43.22 -16.20
N ILE A 261 -20.01 -42.33 -16.05
CA ILE A 261 -21.47 -42.40 -16.39
C ILE A 261 -22.37 -42.47 -15.12
N SER A 262 -23.48 -41.75 -14.92
CA SER A 262 -24.16 -40.60 -15.57
C SER A 262 -25.47 -40.27 -14.79
N ALA A 263 -26.01 -39.06 -15.01
CA ALA A 263 -27.43 -38.64 -15.03
C ALA A 263 -28.26 -38.51 -13.72
N ALA A 264 -28.76 -37.31 -13.43
CA ALA A 264 -30.12 -36.85 -13.80
C ALA A 264 -30.51 -35.51 -13.11
N ALA A 265 -31.17 -34.61 -13.83
CA ALA A 265 -31.96 -33.45 -13.33
C ALA A 265 -33.48 -33.80 -13.43
N PRO A 266 -34.51 -32.93 -13.19
CA PRO A 266 -34.59 -31.52 -12.71
C PRO A 266 -35.80 -31.18 -11.75
N ALA A 267 -35.96 -29.88 -11.39
CA ALA A 267 -37.22 -29.08 -11.33
C ALA A 267 -37.86 -28.54 -9.99
N GLU A 268 -37.91 -27.19 -9.91
CA GLU A 268 -39.04 -26.24 -9.62
C GLU A 268 -39.75 -26.00 -8.24
N LYS A 269 -39.96 -24.68 -7.99
CA LYS A 269 -41.05 -23.93 -7.25
C LYS A 269 -40.99 -23.93 -5.69
N GLN A 270 -41.34 -22.87 -4.94
CA GLN A 270 -42.23 -21.70 -5.13
C GLN A 270 -42.01 -20.64 -4.01
N ALA A 271 -42.51 -19.42 -4.21
CA ALA A 271 -42.51 -18.27 -3.29
C ALA A 271 -43.62 -18.32 -2.21
N GLY A 272 -43.44 -17.64 -1.07
CA GLY A 272 -44.53 -17.33 -0.12
C GLY A 272 -44.15 -16.61 1.19
N ASN A 273 -44.57 -15.34 1.29
CA ASN A 273 -44.99 -14.54 2.46
C ASN A 273 -44.00 -14.01 3.54
N VAL A 274 -44.15 -12.69 3.79
CA VAL A 274 -43.62 -11.88 4.90
C VAL A 274 -44.71 -11.72 5.99
N PRO A 275 -44.36 -11.59 7.29
CA PRO A 275 -44.74 -10.38 8.02
C PRO A 275 -43.66 -9.84 8.99
N ALA A 276 -43.87 -8.60 9.44
CA ALA A 276 -42.98 -7.66 10.13
C ALA A 276 -42.60 -7.98 11.60
N GLU A 277 -41.54 -7.29 12.05
CA GLU A 277 -41.13 -6.86 13.40
C GLU A 277 -41.67 -7.57 14.66
N THR A 278 -40.76 -8.16 15.45
CA THR A 278 -40.85 -8.22 16.93
C THR A 278 -39.46 -8.35 17.56
N GLN A 279 -39.16 -7.47 18.52
CA GLN A 279 -37.98 -7.51 19.41
C GLN A 279 -37.91 -8.84 20.20
N PRO A 280 -36.72 -9.34 20.57
CA PRO A 280 -36.62 -10.46 21.50
C PRO A 280 -36.78 -10.03 22.98
N PRO A 281 -37.33 -10.90 23.85
CA PRO A 281 -37.89 -10.52 25.15
C PRO A 281 -36.88 -10.49 26.31
N GLN A 282 -37.22 -9.69 27.31
CA GLN A 282 -36.49 -9.33 28.53
C GLN A 282 -36.35 -10.45 29.60
N GLU A 283 -36.50 -11.73 29.23
CA GLU A 283 -36.72 -12.81 30.22
C GLU A 283 -35.65 -13.92 30.26
N ALA A 284 -34.49 -13.73 29.62
CA ALA A 284 -33.35 -14.64 29.74
C ALA A 284 -32.23 -14.13 30.67
N GLN A 285 -32.51 -13.12 31.52
CA GLN A 285 -31.54 -12.52 32.47
C GLN A 285 -31.62 -13.06 33.90
N ALA A 286 -32.44 -14.08 34.19
CA ALA A 286 -32.58 -14.60 35.55
C ALA A 286 -32.65 -16.13 35.59
N LYS A 287 -31.52 -16.80 35.28
CA LYS A 287 -31.12 -18.10 35.87
C LYS A 287 -29.78 -18.56 35.27
N LEU A 288 -28.70 -18.04 35.82
CA LEU A 288 -27.39 -18.72 35.93
C LEU A 288 -26.49 -17.87 36.83
N ALA A 289 -26.94 -17.63 38.05
CA ALA A 289 -26.08 -17.27 39.18
C ALA A 289 -25.90 -18.54 40.02
N ALA A 290 -24.65 -18.79 40.43
CA ALA A 290 -24.15 -19.94 41.20
C ALA A 290 -23.76 -21.20 40.41
N THR A 291 -22.66 -21.07 39.65
CA THR A 291 -21.67 -22.14 39.48
C THR A 291 -20.28 -21.49 39.54
N ASP A 292 -19.53 -21.82 40.60
CA ASP A 292 -18.10 -21.57 40.85
C ASP A 292 -17.40 -20.41 40.12
N VAL A 293 -17.41 -19.24 40.76
CA VAL A 293 -16.41 -18.18 40.52
C VAL A 293 -15.13 -18.58 41.25
N SER A 294 -14.35 -19.50 40.68
CA SER A 294 -12.97 -19.77 41.16
C SER A 294 -12.04 -20.38 40.10
N ASN A 295 -12.44 -20.53 38.83
CA ASN A 295 -11.53 -21.06 37.83
C ASN A 295 -11.88 -20.62 36.40
N SER A 296 -11.94 -19.31 36.17
CA SER A 296 -11.88 -18.79 34.80
C SER A 296 -10.47 -19.07 34.26
N PRO A 297 -10.31 -19.76 33.12
CA PRO A 297 -8.98 -20.09 32.63
C PRO A 297 -8.24 -18.80 32.27
N ALA A 298 -7.15 -18.54 32.99
CA ALA A 298 -6.33 -17.36 32.86
C ALA A 298 -5.55 -17.33 31.52
N TYR A 299 -5.27 -18.50 30.93
CA TYR A 299 -4.39 -18.62 29.77
C TYR A 299 -5.00 -19.40 28.61
N ILE A 300 -4.80 -18.85 27.41
CA ILE A 300 -5.20 -19.42 26.11
C ILE A 300 -3.98 -19.44 25.19
N ILE A 301 -3.93 -20.43 24.29
CA ILE A 301 -2.83 -20.59 23.34
C ILE A 301 -3.34 -20.27 21.93
N ASN A 302 -2.70 -19.31 21.28
CA ASN A 302 -2.93 -18.98 19.89
C ASN A 302 -1.81 -19.58 19.03
N LEU A 303 -2.19 -20.21 17.92
CA LEU A 303 -1.30 -21.03 17.10
C LEU A 303 -0.83 -20.29 15.85
N SER A 304 -1.73 -19.57 15.18
CA SER A 304 -1.44 -18.82 13.95
C SER A 304 -2.47 -17.73 13.69
N SER A 305 -2.10 -16.71 12.91
CA SER A 305 -2.99 -15.64 12.44
C SER A 305 -2.97 -15.57 10.92
N HIS A 306 -4.14 -15.45 10.28
CA HIS A 306 -4.29 -15.40 8.83
C HIS A 306 -5.15 -14.21 8.41
N HIS A 307 -4.96 -13.72 7.19
CA HIS A 307 -5.74 -12.60 6.62
C HIS A 307 -7.03 -13.06 5.94
N SER A 308 -7.14 -14.36 5.63
CA SER A 308 -8.30 -14.97 5.00
C SER A 308 -8.87 -16.10 5.83
N GLU A 309 -10.19 -16.23 5.85
CA GLU A 309 -10.91 -17.34 6.48
C GLU A 309 -10.54 -18.69 5.84
N VAL A 310 -10.28 -18.68 4.52
CA VAL A 310 -9.92 -19.88 3.76
C VAL A 310 -8.54 -20.41 4.18
N GLU A 311 -7.58 -19.52 4.40
CA GLU A 311 -6.24 -19.86 4.91
C GLU A 311 -6.31 -20.41 6.32
N ALA A 312 -7.11 -19.77 7.18
CA ALA A 312 -7.35 -20.24 8.54
C ALA A 312 -8.02 -21.62 8.58
N ALA A 313 -9.00 -21.88 7.71
CA ALA A 313 -9.68 -23.16 7.60
C ALA A 313 -8.75 -24.27 7.06
N ALA A 314 -7.88 -23.95 6.09
CA ALA A 314 -6.89 -24.89 5.58
C ALA A 314 -5.89 -25.30 6.68
N GLU A 315 -5.41 -24.34 7.47
CA GLU A 315 -4.51 -24.59 8.59
C GLU A 315 -5.21 -25.35 9.73
N GLN A 316 -6.49 -25.07 9.99
CA GLN A 316 -7.31 -25.83 10.93
C GLN A 316 -7.42 -27.29 10.51
N GLY A 317 -7.66 -27.56 9.22
CA GLY A 317 -7.70 -28.92 8.67
C GLY A 317 -6.36 -29.65 8.74
N ARG A 318 -5.23 -28.94 8.61
CA ARG A 318 -3.89 -29.50 8.83
C ARG A 318 -3.70 -29.91 10.30
N LEU A 319 -4.02 -29.03 11.23
CA LEU A 319 -3.88 -29.26 12.67
C LEU A 319 -4.82 -30.35 13.19
N SER A 320 -6.04 -30.45 12.66
CA SER A 320 -6.99 -31.52 13.01
C SER A 320 -6.46 -32.90 12.61
N ARG A 321 -5.76 -33.02 11.46
CA ARG A 321 -5.09 -34.26 11.06
C ARG A 321 -3.94 -34.68 11.98
N LEU A 322 -3.37 -33.72 12.71
CA LEU A 322 -2.37 -33.96 13.77
C LEU A 322 -3.02 -34.22 15.14
N GLY A 323 -4.35 -34.29 15.21
CA GLY A 323 -5.09 -34.49 16.46
C GLY A 323 -5.17 -33.24 17.34
N ILE A 324 -4.86 -32.06 16.81
CA ILE A 324 -4.88 -30.79 17.54
C ILE A 324 -6.23 -30.11 17.31
N ASN A 325 -7.04 -30.02 18.37
CA ASN A 325 -8.36 -29.40 18.33
C ASN A 325 -8.27 -27.87 18.45
N THR A 326 -8.65 -27.16 17.38
CA THR A 326 -8.56 -25.71 17.30
C THR A 326 -9.89 -25.04 16.98
N GLU A 327 -10.07 -23.82 17.48
CA GLU A 327 -11.17 -22.91 17.17
C GLU A 327 -10.64 -21.73 16.34
N VAL A 328 -11.36 -21.37 15.28
CA VAL A 328 -11.12 -20.15 14.52
C VAL A 328 -11.95 -19.03 15.13
N TYR A 329 -11.32 -17.89 15.41
CA TYR A 329 -12.02 -16.70 15.86
C TYR A 329 -11.49 -15.44 15.18
N THR A 330 -12.38 -14.47 15.04
CA THR A 330 -12.07 -13.19 14.42
C THR A 330 -11.48 -12.24 15.44
N ALA A 331 -10.33 -11.66 15.13
CA ALA A 331 -9.70 -10.61 15.93
C ALA A 331 -9.56 -9.34 15.10
N SER A 332 -10.24 -8.28 15.50
CA SER A 332 -10.12 -6.96 14.87
C SER A 332 -9.02 -6.17 15.56
N VAL A 333 -7.93 -5.89 14.84
CA VAL A 333 -6.82 -5.08 15.34
C VAL A 333 -6.60 -3.93 14.37
N ARG A 334 -6.78 -2.68 14.86
CA ARG A 334 -6.56 -1.45 14.09
C ARG A 334 -7.18 -1.50 12.68
N ASP A 335 -8.49 -1.75 12.63
CA ASP A 335 -9.30 -1.81 11.41
C ASP A 335 -9.01 -2.98 10.45
N ASN A 336 -8.08 -3.89 10.77
CA ASN A 336 -7.85 -5.12 10.01
C ASN A 336 -8.47 -6.33 10.70
N THR A 337 -9.10 -7.20 9.91
CA THR A 337 -9.78 -8.40 10.39
C THR A 337 -8.85 -9.61 10.24
N TRP A 338 -8.46 -10.21 11.36
CA TRP A 338 -7.60 -11.40 11.39
C TRP A 338 -8.39 -12.63 11.78
N TYR A 339 -8.13 -13.75 11.11
CA TYR A 339 -8.65 -15.06 11.47
C TYR A 339 -7.57 -15.81 12.24
N ARG A 340 -7.76 -15.94 13.55
CA ARG A 340 -6.78 -16.57 14.45
C ARG A 340 -7.23 -17.97 14.82
N LEU A 341 -6.28 -18.90 14.82
CA LEU A 341 -6.48 -20.25 15.34
C LEU A 341 -6.02 -20.30 16.78
N ARG A 342 -6.90 -20.78 17.67
CA ARG A 342 -6.54 -21.08 19.06
C ARG A 342 -6.76 -22.53 19.41
N SER A 343 -6.02 -23.00 20.41
CA SER A 343 -6.31 -24.28 21.06
C SER A 343 -7.64 -24.21 21.81
N THR A 344 -8.42 -25.30 21.72
CA THR A 344 -9.65 -25.50 22.50
C THR A 344 -9.38 -25.68 23.99
N LYS A 345 -8.17 -26.12 24.36
CA LYS A 345 -7.76 -26.27 25.75
C LYS A 345 -7.53 -24.90 26.39
N LYS A 346 -8.02 -24.74 27.61
CA LYS A 346 -7.87 -23.52 28.41
C LYS A 346 -7.21 -23.87 29.74
N PHE A 347 -6.33 -23.00 30.22
CA PHE A 347 -5.46 -23.29 31.36
C PHE A 347 -5.62 -22.25 32.46
N SER A 348 -5.64 -22.70 33.71
CA SER A 348 -5.64 -21.82 34.89
C SER A 348 -4.24 -21.58 35.47
N SER A 349 -3.27 -22.43 35.11
CA SER A 349 -1.87 -22.36 35.55
C SER A 349 -0.97 -21.96 34.38
N LEU A 350 -0.09 -20.98 34.61
CA LEU A 350 0.89 -20.53 33.61
C LEU A 350 1.90 -21.63 33.26
N ALA A 351 2.26 -22.47 34.23
CA ALA A 351 3.21 -23.56 34.03
C ALA A 351 2.66 -24.61 33.05
N ASP A 352 1.42 -25.04 33.27
CA ASP A 352 0.74 -26.02 32.43
C ASP A 352 0.52 -25.48 31.01
N ALA A 353 0.17 -24.19 30.91
CA ALA A 353 -0.05 -23.53 29.63
C ALA A 353 1.25 -23.38 28.82
N ARG A 354 2.39 -23.12 29.46
CA ARG A 354 3.71 -23.10 28.81
C ARG A 354 4.16 -24.48 28.36
N GLN A 355 3.90 -25.51 29.17
CA GLN A 355 4.23 -26.88 28.81
C GLN A 355 3.41 -27.35 27.59
N GLU A 356 2.11 -27.07 27.57
CA GLU A 356 1.27 -27.37 26.40
C GLU A 356 1.70 -26.56 25.18
N LEU A 357 2.06 -25.28 25.36
CA LEU A 357 2.55 -24.45 24.25
C LEU A 357 3.79 -25.09 23.60
N GLN A 358 4.76 -25.54 24.38
CA GLN A 358 5.96 -26.20 23.85
C GLN A 358 5.60 -27.48 23.11
N HIS A 359 4.74 -28.33 23.69
CA HIS A 359 4.26 -29.54 23.04
C HIS A 359 3.55 -29.24 21.71
N LEU A 360 2.74 -28.19 21.64
CA LEU A 360 2.05 -27.78 20.42
C LEU A 360 3.03 -27.22 19.38
N LYS A 361 4.07 -26.50 19.77
CA LYS A 361 5.13 -26.05 18.84
C LYS A 361 5.84 -27.25 18.22
N ASP A 362 6.21 -28.21 19.04
CA ASP A 362 6.91 -29.42 18.60
C ASP A 362 6.02 -30.30 17.70
N ALA A 363 4.73 -30.42 18.02
CA ALA A 363 3.79 -31.25 17.26
C ALA A 363 3.29 -30.60 15.96
N SER A 364 3.15 -29.27 15.91
CA SER A 364 2.56 -28.55 14.77
C SER A 364 3.57 -27.90 13.82
N GLY A 365 4.81 -27.69 14.29
CA GLY A 365 5.85 -26.91 13.62
C GLY A 365 5.65 -25.38 13.71
N LEU A 366 4.62 -24.90 14.42
CA LEU A 366 4.28 -23.49 14.53
C LEU A 366 5.11 -22.81 15.61
N GLN A 367 6.34 -22.41 15.27
CA GLN A 367 7.28 -21.77 16.20
C GLN A 367 6.76 -20.42 16.75
N ASP A 368 5.89 -19.75 16.00
CA ASP A 368 5.31 -18.46 16.37
C ASP A 368 4.06 -18.55 17.26
N ALA A 369 3.65 -19.76 17.69
CA ALA A 369 2.54 -19.90 18.63
C ALA A 369 2.85 -19.14 19.95
N TRP A 370 1.85 -18.44 20.48
CA TRP A 370 2.00 -17.59 21.65
C TRP A 370 0.88 -17.78 22.67
N LEU A 371 1.20 -17.43 23.91
CA LEU A 371 0.28 -17.45 25.04
C LEU A 371 -0.39 -16.09 25.19
N GLU A 372 -1.70 -16.08 25.42
CA GLU A 372 -2.46 -14.87 25.74
C GLU A 372 -3.12 -15.03 27.11
N GLU A 373 -2.93 -14.03 27.97
CA GLU A 373 -3.56 -13.97 29.30
C GLU A 373 -4.92 -13.26 29.18
N ARG A 374 -5.99 -13.93 29.60
CA ARG A 374 -7.31 -13.31 29.70
C ARG A 374 -7.40 -12.51 31.00
N LYS A 375 -7.44 -11.18 30.86
CA LYS A 375 -7.74 -10.25 31.97
C LYS A 375 -9.21 -10.24 32.34
#